data_AF-A0A2E9F8B1-F1
#
_entry.id   AF-A0A2E9F8B1-F1
#
_cell.length_a   1.000
_cell.length_b   1.000
_cell.length_c   1.000
_cell.angle_alpha   90.00
_cell.angle_beta   90.00
_cell.angle_gamma   90.00
#
_symmetry.space_group_name_H-M   'P 1'
#
loop_
_entity.id
_entity.type
_entity.pdbx_description
1 polymer ?
#
loop_
_entity_poly.entity_id
_entity_poly.type
_entity_poly.pdbx_seq_one_letter_code
_entity_poly.pdbx_strand_id
1 'polypeptide(L)'
;MKFFFASYFLVIVGFIALVFFGCASDEDYANPLDPQNLRTAGSPPGLTLTPGDRQVTVSWRELNSRIAEDIKGYRIYRRFTEDSNTNFEPVPLFDKNNKLLDSIPASQNIYIDKHELKNDQISTITGDQLYYEYRISYIDDRGIEIPNPTDPPNQDDEPPRIWTTRRTTPSDPPPVPNIILGKKENLIVTIIWPDYNPPSDFKEFRIFYTTPTRNVFIEIPELDPDTRFYRDISFERDGEEKTYRVIAYDKFGVASVATIKVKAPDVPPDPPTNVKAQYQMRSLVSNRYNATLTWTPPDKERNLDLAGYWVYSTKQGGGNPTPRRKVDEKFNSVILEGEDFILDAETRDLVPRQYFLTAFDDTPNSNGEIDESEKVAVPLPNTGE
;
A
#
# COMPACT_ATOMS: atom_id res chain seq x y z
N MET A 1 46.27 -26.60 57.72
CA MET A 1 45.07 -26.52 56.84
C MET A 1 43.86 -25.97 57.59
N LYS A 2 43.95 -24.77 58.20
CA LYS A 2 42.82 -24.07 58.85
C LYS A 2 42.90 -22.53 58.79
N PHE A 3 43.95 -21.94 58.24
CA PHE A 3 44.15 -20.48 58.22
C PHE A 3 43.94 -19.79 56.87
N PHE A 4 43.73 -20.54 55.77
CA PHE A 4 43.51 -19.96 54.45
C PHE A 4 42.02 -19.78 54.07
N PHE A 5 41.08 -20.33 54.84
CA PHE A 5 39.64 -20.23 54.56
C PHE A 5 38.99 -18.95 55.13
N ALA A 6 39.53 -18.39 56.23
CA ALA A 6 38.92 -17.23 56.88
C ALA A 6 39.15 -15.91 56.12
N SER A 7 40.29 -15.77 55.43
CA SER A 7 40.62 -14.55 54.69
C SER A 7 39.85 -14.44 53.36
N TYR A 8 39.59 -15.56 52.69
CA TYR A 8 38.81 -15.59 51.45
C TYR A 8 37.31 -15.31 51.70
N PHE A 9 36.79 -15.79 52.83
CA PHE A 9 35.39 -15.55 53.22
C PHE A 9 35.13 -14.07 53.58
N LEU A 10 36.09 -13.39 54.22
CA LEU A 10 35.97 -11.97 54.57
C LEU A 10 36.06 -11.03 53.36
N VAL A 11 36.86 -11.38 52.35
CA VAL A 11 36.94 -10.61 51.08
C VAL A 11 35.69 -10.83 50.23
N ILE A 12 35.14 -12.05 50.18
CA ILE A 12 33.90 -12.33 49.45
C ILE A 12 32.68 -11.68 50.13
N VAL A 13 32.59 -11.67 51.46
CA VAL A 13 31.49 -11.00 52.18
C VAL A 13 31.59 -9.47 52.08
N GLY A 14 32.80 -8.91 52.06
CA GLY A 14 33.01 -7.47 51.82
C GLY A 14 32.64 -7.03 50.39
N PHE A 15 32.92 -7.86 49.38
CA PHE A 15 32.52 -7.60 47.99
C PHE A 15 31.00 -7.77 47.78
N ILE A 16 30.38 -8.75 48.45
CA ILE A 16 28.93 -8.95 48.42
C ILE A 16 28.19 -7.80 49.13
N ALA A 17 28.71 -7.26 50.24
CA ALA A 17 28.13 -6.08 50.90
C ALA A 17 28.25 -4.79 50.05
N LEU A 18 29.31 -4.66 49.24
CA LEU A 18 29.47 -3.57 48.27
C LEU A 18 28.55 -3.71 47.04
N VAL A 19 28.22 -4.94 46.64
CA VAL A 19 27.24 -5.20 45.56
C VAL A 19 25.79 -5.02 46.05
N PHE A 20 25.49 -5.27 47.33
CA PHE A 20 24.14 -5.04 47.88
C PHE A 20 23.82 -3.59 48.26
N PHE A 21 24.82 -2.71 48.42
CA PHE A 21 24.60 -1.26 48.56
C PHE A 21 24.76 -0.47 47.26
N GLY A 22 25.10 -1.13 46.16
CA GLY A 22 25.23 -0.53 44.82
C GLY A 22 24.06 -0.81 43.89
N CYS A 23 22.93 -1.32 44.40
CA CYS A 23 21.69 -1.38 43.63
C CYS A 23 21.00 -0.02 43.73
N ALA A 24 21.29 0.89 42.81
CA ALA A 24 20.28 1.87 42.41
C ALA A 24 19.08 1.05 41.92
N SER A 25 17.98 1.11 42.63
CA SER A 25 16.77 0.33 42.35
C SER A 25 16.27 0.63 40.93
N ASP A 26 15.97 -0.41 40.15
CA ASP A 26 15.25 -0.28 38.88
C ASP A 26 13.88 0.45 39.05
N GLU A 27 13.39 0.57 40.28
CA GLU A 27 12.18 1.34 40.63
C GLU A 27 12.30 2.85 40.34
N ASP A 28 13.49 3.45 40.42
CA ASP A 28 13.71 4.89 40.17
C ASP A 28 13.52 5.28 38.68
N TYR A 29 13.32 4.28 37.80
CA TYR A 29 13.13 4.46 36.36
C TYR A 29 11.75 4.04 35.86
N ALA A 30 10.87 3.55 36.73
CA ALA A 30 9.58 2.96 36.32
C ALA A 30 8.57 4.01 35.85
N ASN A 31 8.56 5.20 36.47
CA ASN A 31 7.66 6.29 36.09
C ASN A 31 8.37 7.33 35.20
N PRO A 32 8.04 7.43 33.90
CA PRO A 32 8.66 8.41 33.00
C PRO A 32 8.27 9.87 33.30
N LEU A 33 7.30 10.12 34.17
CA LEU A 33 6.89 11.48 34.55
C LEU A 33 7.46 11.93 35.90
N ASP A 34 8.20 11.06 36.58
CA ASP A 34 8.92 11.45 37.80
C ASP A 34 9.98 12.51 37.44
N PRO A 35 9.93 13.72 38.04
CA PRO A 35 10.94 14.75 37.84
C PRO A 35 12.38 14.28 38.11
N GLN A 36 12.56 13.26 38.97
CA GLN A 36 13.86 12.68 39.30
C GLN A 36 14.26 11.53 38.36
N ASN A 37 13.40 11.16 37.41
CA ASN A 37 13.72 10.11 36.45
C ASN A 37 14.89 10.54 35.56
N LEU A 38 16.04 9.90 35.69
CA LEU A 38 17.26 10.33 35.00
C LEU A 38 17.17 10.19 33.47
N ARG A 39 16.27 9.35 32.95
CA ARG A 39 16.14 9.09 31.51
C ARG A 39 15.21 10.06 30.79
N THR A 40 14.36 10.75 31.52
CA THR A 40 13.29 11.60 30.96
C THR A 40 13.20 12.97 31.62
N ALA A 41 13.75 13.12 32.83
CA ALA A 41 13.56 14.25 33.74
C ALA A 41 12.09 14.60 33.99
N GLY A 42 11.20 13.61 33.84
CA GLY A 42 9.75 13.77 33.90
C GLY A 42 9.09 14.18 32.57
N SER A 43 9.84 14.30 31.47
CA SER A 43 9.27 14.63 30.15
C SER A 43 8.22 13.59 29.70
N PRO A 44 7.08 14.03 29.11
CA PRO A 44 6.12 13.13 28.49
C PRO A 44 6.76 12.11 27.53
N PRO A 45 6.43 10.82 27.64
CA PRO A 45 7.05 9.78 26.83
C PRO A 45 6.48 9.74 25.40
N GLY A 46 7.22 9.10 24.49
CA GLY A 46 6.72 8.81 23.13
C GLY A 46 6.65 10.01 22.19
N LEU A 47 7.49 11.03 22.40
CA LEU A 47 7.61 12.18 21.50
C LEU A 47 7.91 11.72 20.06
N THR A 48 7.02 12.09 19.14
CA THR A 48 7.09 11.82 17.70
C THR A 48 6.81 13.10 16.93
N LEU A 49 7.56 13.33 15.86
CA LEU A 49 7.42 14.48 14.97
C LEU A 49 7.02 13.99 13.57
N THR A 50 5.97 14.59 13.01
CA THR A 50 5.58 14.37 11.61
C THR A 50 5.70 15.69 10.87
N PRO A 51 6.67 15.82 9.93
CA PRO A 51 6.82 17.04 9.16
C PRO A 51 5.67 17.21 8.16
N GLY A 52 5.42 18.45 7.78
CA GLY A 52 4.55 18.83 6.68
C GLY A 52 5.00 20.17 6.08
N ASP A 53 4.20 20.69 5.16
CA ASP A 53 4.46 22.00 4.55
C ASP A 53 4.40 23.12 5.59
N ARG A 54 5.57 23.69 5.91
CA ARG A 54 5.79 24.77 6.89
C ARG A 54 5.16 24.49 8.25
N GLN A 55 5.07 23.22 8.60
CA GLN A 55 4.49 22.79 9.87
C GLN A 55 5.14 21.51 10.39
N VAL A 56 5.08 21.32 11.70
CA VAL A 56 5.42 20.05 12.35
C VAL A 56 4.27 19.64 13.25
N THR A 57 3.76 18.44 13.02
CA THR A 57 2.84 17.81 13.98
C THR A 57 3.68 17.16 15.07
N VAL A 58 3.59 17.71 16.28
CA VAL A 58 4.23 17.21 17.49
C VAL A 58 3.23 16.37 18.25
N SER A 59 3.57 15.12 18.53
CA SER A 59 2.71 14.21 19.29
C SER A 59 3.49 13.47 20.35
N TRP A 60 2.82 13.07 21.41
CA TRP A 60 3.39 12.26 22.48
C TRP A 60 2.39 11.19 22.90
N ARG A 61 2.85 10.25 23.73
CA ARG A 61 2.00 9.18 24.23
C ARG A 61 0.92 9.78 25.13
N GLU A 62 -0.32 9.41 24.85
CA GLU A 62 -1.44 9.70 25.75
C GLU A 62 -1.23 9.01 27.10
N LEU A 63 -1.42 9.75 28.17
CA LEU A 63 -1.25 9.25 29.53
C LEU A 63 -2.54 8.61 30.01
N ASN A 64 -2.45 7.67 30.95
CA ASN A 64 -3.65 7.11 31.56
C ASN A 64 -4.43 8.21 32.31
N SER A 65 -5.75 8.05 32.41
CA SER A 65 -6.63 9.10 32.95
C SER A 65 -6.30 9.49 34.40
N ARG A 66 -5.82 8.54 35.22
CA ARG A 66 -5.46 8.79 36.62
C ARG A 66 -4.23 9.69 36.76
N ILE A 67 -3.25 9.55 35.87
CA ILE A 67 -2.06 10.39 35.85
C ILE A 67 -2.37 11.74 35.19
N ALA A 68 -3.26 11.75 34.18
CA ALA A 68 -3.65 12.97 33.49
C ALA A 68 -4.45 13.95 34.39
N GLU A 69 -5.09 13.47 35.45
CA GLU A 69 -5.79 14.32 36.45
C GLU A 69 -4.84 15.29 37.17
N ASP A 70 -3.57 14.89 37.36
CA ASP A 70 -2.54 15.70 38.02
C ASP A 70 -1.80 16.62 37.03
N ILE A 71 -2.23 16.67 35.77
CA ILE A 71 -1.61 17.48 34.71
C ILE A 71 -2.57 18.58 34.28
N LYS A 72 -2.10 19.82 34.34
CA LYS A 72 -2.82 21.00 33.85
C LYS A 72 -2.66 21.20 32.34
N GLY A 73 -1.50 20.88 31.79
CA GLY A 73 -1.23 20.98 30.36
C GLY A 73 0.23 20.74 29.99
N TYR A 74 0.58 21.03 28.73
CA TYR A 74 1.90 20.78 28.17
C TYR A 74 2.50 22.03 27.52
N ARG A 75 3.83 22.08 27.43
CA ARG A 75 4.55 23.09 26.67
C ARG A 75 5.56 22.45 25.74
N ILE A 76 5.70 23.07 24.57
CA ILE A 76 6.63 22.63 23.54
C ILE A 76 7.75 23.65 23.45
N TYR A 77 8.97 23.15 23.38
CA TYR A 77 10.14 23.96 23.13
C TYR A 77 10.82 23.52 21.85
N ARG A 78 11.41 24.48 21.15
CA ARG A 78 12.07 24.26 19.87
C ARG A 78 13.37 25.05 19.80
N ARG A 79 14.35 24.50 19.07
CA ARG A 79 15.52 25.24 18.59
C ARG A 79 15.81 24.90 17.14
N PHE A 80 16.49 25.78 16.43
CA PHE A 80 16.97 25.54 15.08
C PHE A 80 18.47 25.22 15.11
N THR A 81 18.91 24.18 14.40
CA THR A 81 20.28 23.65 14.55
C THR A 81 21.39 24.56 14.01
N GLU A 82 21.06 25.57 13.21
CA GLU A 82 22.04 26.56 12.74
C GLU A 82 22.17 27.75 13.70
N ASP A 83 21.23 27.94 14.63
CA ASP A 83 21.28 29.07 15.55
C ASP A 83 22.51 28.95 16.44
N SER A 84 23.24 30.07 16.57
CA SER A 84 24.35 30.17 17.52
C SER A 84 23.89 30.08 18.96
N ASN A 85 22.61 30.39 19.22
CA ASN A 85 21.93 30.13 20.48
C ASN A 85 21.51 28.66 20.52
N THR A 86 22.20 27.85 21.33
CA THR A 86 21.88 26.43 21.49
C THR A 86 20.69 26.18 22.41
N ASN A 87 20.12 27.22 23.02
CA ASN A 87 18.99 27.09 23.93
C ASN A 87 17.69 26.80 23.20
N PHE A 88 16.83 26.05 23.87
CA PHE A 88 15.47 25.80 23.44
C PHE A 88 14.56 26.95 23.86
N GLU A 89 13.74 27.44 22.94
CA GLU A 89 12.78 28.51 23.17
C GLU A 89 11.34 27.95 23.19
N PRO A 90 10.45 28.51 24.02
CA PRO A 90 9.05 28.07 24.04
C PRO A 90 8.38 28.40 22.71
N VAL A 91 7.72 27.40 22.11
CA VAL A 91 6.92 27.61 20.90
C VAL A 91 5.64 28.37 21.28
N PRO A 92 5.33 29.51 20.65
CA PRO A 92 4.05 30.18 20.84
C PRO A 92 2.88 29.26 20.45
N LEU A 93 1.99 29.02 21.41
CA LEU A 93 0.88 28.09 21.25
C LEU A 93 -0.40 28.83 20.85
N PHE A 94 -1.15 28.29 19.90
CA PHE A 94 -2.40 28.89 19.45
C PHE A 94 -3.54 27.87 19.42
N ASP A 95 -4.75 28.31 19.79
CA ASP A 95 -5.95 27.50 19.57
C ASP A 95 -6.39 27.53 18.10
N LYS A 96 -7.45 26.76 17.78
CA LYS A 96 -8.04 26.69 16.44
C LYS A 96 -8.57 28.03 15.90
N ASN A 97 -8.72 29.04 16.75
CA ASN A 97 -9.17 30.39 16.41
C ASN A 97 -8.02 31.40 16.40
N ASN A 98 -6.76 30.94 16.42
CA ASN A 98 -5.54 31.75 16.50
C ASN A 98 -5.41 32.58 17.80
N LYS A 99 -6.06 32.17 18.89
CA LYS A 99 -5.85 32.79 20.19
C LYS A 99 -4.64 32.18 20.88
N LEU A 100 -3.75 33.02 21.43
CA LEU A 100 -2.59 32.59 22.19
C LEU A 100 -3.01 31.74 23.42
N LEU A 101 -2.29 30.64 23.64
CA LEU A 101 -2.45 29.73 24.75
C LEU A 101 -1.19 29.71 25.62
N ASP A 102 -1.38 29.58 26.94
CA ASP A 102 -0.26 29.44 27.89
C ASP A 102 0.32 28.01 27.91
N SER A 103 -0.52 27.02 27.60
CA SER A 103 -0.20 25.59 27.53
C SER A 103 -1.22 24.83 26.67
N ILE A 104 -0.81 23.66 26.18
CA ILE A 104 -1.69 22.71 25.50
C ILE A 104 -2.52 21.99 26.58
N PRO A 105 -3.86 21.86 26.44
CA PRO A 105 -4.68 21.19 27.44
C PRO A 105 -4.26 19.74 27.69
N ALA A 106 -4.37 19.27 28.94
CA ALA A 106 -4.00 17.89 29.33
C ALA A 106 -4.78 16.80 28.59
N SER A 107 -5.97 17.12 28.07
CA SER A 107 -6.79 16.22 27.25
C SER A 107 -6.29 16.05 25.82
N GLN A 108 -5.18 16.67 25.45
CA GLN A 108 -4.59 16.60 24.12
C GLN A 108 -3.17 16.04 24.22
N ASN A 109 -2.81 15.20 23.25
CA ASN A 109 -1.48 14.62 23.12
C ASN A 109 -0.83 14.95 21.77
N ILE A 110 -1.32 15.99 21.10
CA ILE A 110 -0.92 16.41 19.77
C ILE A 110 -1.06 17.92 19.62
N TYR A 111 -0.11 18.54 18.92
CA TYR A 111 -0.12 19.95 18.55
C TYR A 111 0.52 20.15 17.18
N ILE A 112 0.03 21.11 16.40
CA ILE A 112 0.59 21.44 15.08
C ILE A 112 1.31 22.77 15.19
N ASP A 113 2.65 22.72 15.23
CA ASP A 113 3.47 23.92 15.16
C ASP A 113 3.53 24.43 13.71
N LYS A 114 3.17 25.70 13.52
CA LYS A 114 3.24 26.41 12.23
C LYS A 114 4.02 27.72 12.36
N HIS A 115 4.60 27.98 13.52
CA HIS A 115 5.13 29.30 13.86
C HIS A 115 6.54 29.46 13.28
N GLU A 116 6.64 30.25 12.21
CA GLU A 116 7.91 30.65 11.56
C GLU A 116 8.78 29.49 11.05
N LEU A 117 8.15 28.35 10.77
CA LEU A 117 8.81 27.21 10.16
C LEU A 117 9.07 27.44 8.67
N LYS A 118 10.22 26.96 8.21
CA LYS A 118 10.64 26.99 6.81
C LYS A 118 10.93 25.57 6.35
N ASN A 119 10.67 25.31 5.07
CA ASN A 119 10.93 24.03 4.43
C ASN A 119 12.38 23.92 3.97
N ASP A 120 12.89 22.69 3.92
CA ASP A 120 14.11 22.29 3.19
C ASP A 120 15.33 23.17 3.48
N GLN A 121 15.52 23.54 4.74
CA GLN A 121 16.60 24.41 5.17
C GLN A 121 17.95 23.67 5.08
N ILE A 122 18.90 24.28 4.39
CA ILE A 122 20.27 23.76 4.23
C ILE A 122 21.24 24.82 4.75
N SER A 123 22.29 24.39 5.45
CA SER A 123 23.31 25.31 5.92
C SER A 123 24.05 25.93 4.74
N THR A 124 24.13 27.25 4.74
CA THR A 124 24.88 28.00 3.73
C THR A 124 26.40 27.82 3.88
N ILE A 125 26.86 27.31 5.01
CA ILE A 125 28.29 27.12 5.33
C ILE A 125 28.74 25.70 4.99
N THR A 126 28.04 24.69 5.51
CA THR A 126 28.45 23.28 5.33
C THR A 126 27.73 22.57 4.20
N GLY A 127 26.58 23.09 3.75
CA GLY A 127 25.70 22.40 2.81
C GLY A 127 24.89 21.26 3.45
N ASP A 128 24.96 21.10 4.77
CA ASP A 128 24.22 20.05 5.48
C ASP A 128 22.75 20.43 5.71
N GLN A 129 21.88 19.42 5.74
CA GLN A 129 20.48 19.58 6.14
C GLN A 129 20.38 20.15 7.57
N LEU A 130 19.55 21.18 7.73
CA LEU A 130 19.23 21.76 9.03
C LEU A 130 17.92 21.20 9.56
N TYR A 131 17.78 21.23 10.89
CA TYR A 131 16.65 20.64 11.59
C TYR A 131 16.07 21.61 12.62
N TYR A 132 14.79 21.45 12.87
CA TYR A 132 14.16 21.91 14.09
C TYR A 132 14.18 20.77 15.10
N GLU A 133 14.74 21.03 16.26
CA GLU A 133 14.76 20.09 17.37
C GLU A 133 13.75 20.50 18.43
N TYR A 134 12.95 19.55 18.88
CA TYR A 134 11.83 19.74 19.80
C TYR A 134 12.03 18.94 21.08
N ARG A 135 11.50 19.47 22.17
CA ARG A 135 11.29 18.78 23.45
C ARG A 135 9.99 19.27 24.09
N ILE A 136 9.48 18.49 25.04
CA ILE A 136 8.18 18.73 25.66
C ILE A 136 8.28 18.67 27.18
N SER A 137 7.52 19.50 27.87
CA SER A 137 7.29 19.45 29.32
C SER A 137 5.79 19.32 29.60
N TYR A 138 5.45 18.93 30.82
CA TYR A 138 4.10 19.06 31.36
C TYR A 138 4.09 20.05 32.52
N ILE A 139 2.91 20.58 32.81
CA ILE A 139 2.62 21.44 33.95
C ILE A 139 1.71 20.65 34.87
N ASP A 140 2.11 20.45 36.12
CA ASP A 140 1.28 19.75 37.10
C ASP A 140 0.09 20.61 37.57
N ASP A 141 -0.80 20.03 38.37
CA ASP A 141 -1.96 20.68 38.99
C ASP A 141 -1.58 21.89 39.88
N ARG A 142 -0.39 21.88 40.46
CA ARG A 142 0.21 22.98 41.23
C ARG A 142 0.81 24.09 40.36
N GLY A 143 0.89 23.89 39.04
CA GLY A 143 1.46 24.84 38.10
C GLY A 143 2.98 24.75 37.93
N ILE A 144 3.61 23.68 38.42
CA ILE A 144 5.05 23.43 38.30
C ILE A 144 5.31 22.76 36.95
N GLU A 145 6.26 23.31 36.19
CA GLU A 145 6.65 22.78 34.89
C GLU A 145 7.81 21.77 35.02
N ILE A 146 7.62 20.59 34.43
CA ILE A 146 8.50 19.44 34.52
C ILE A 146 8.77 18.87 33.11
N PRO A 147 10.03 18.74 32.68
CA PRO A 147 11.26 19.20 33.34
C PRO A 147 11.31 20.73 33.49
N ASN A 148 12.10 21.24 34.44
CA ASN A 148 12.24 22.68 34.66
C ASN A 148 12.95 23.35 33.47
N PRO A 149 12.30 24.26 32.71
CA PRO A 149 12.92 24.89 31.54
C PRO A 149 14.06 25.84 31.88
N THR A 150 14.11 26.40 33.10
CA THR A 150 15.17 27.33 33.53
C THR A 150 16.38 26.61 34.15
N ASP A 151 16.24 25.32 34.44
CA ASP A 151 17.30 24.44 34.91
C ASP A 151 17.27 23.14 34.07
N PRO A 152 17.55 23.23 32.75
CA PRO A 152 17.45 22.08 31.87
C PRO A 152 18.52 21.05 32.23
N PRO A 153 18.19 19.75 32.22
CA PRO A 153 19.17 18.68 32.40
C PRO A 153 20.42 18.84 31.54
N ASN A 154 21.59 18.72 32.18
CA ASN A 154 22.88 18.74 31.50
C ASN A 154 23.48 17.32 31.47
N GLN A 155 24.23 17.01 30.41
CA GLN A 155 24.98 15.75 30.30
C GLN A 155 26.04 15.59 31.40
N ASP A 156 26.51 16.71 31.97
CA ASP A 156 27.48 16.74 33.07
C ASP A 156 26.83 16.62 34.47
N ASP A 157 25.49 16.52 34.56
CA ASP A 157 24.81 16.28 35.84
C ASP A 157 25.28 14.93 36.43
N GLU A 158 25.47 14.85 37.76
CA GLU A 158 25.80 13.60 38.44
C GLU A 158 24.70 13.22 39.44
N PRO A 159 23.87 12.20 39.14
CA PRO A 159 23.86 11.38 37.92
C PRO A 159 23.22 12.09 36.70
N PRO A 160 23.56 11.68 35.46
CA PRO A 160 23.16 12.41 34.25
C PRO A 160 21.66 12.34 34.02
N ARG A 161 21.03 13.51 33.88
CA ARG A 161 19.61 13.65 33.55
C ARG A 161 19.44 13.93 32.05
N ILE A 162 18.39 13.39 31.45
CA ILE A 162 18.12 13.54 30.01
C ILE A 162 16.72 14.10 29.77
N TRP A 163 16.64 15.26 29.11
CA TRP A 163 15.40 15.75 28.52
C TRP A 163 15.33 15.28 27.07
N THR A 164 14.47 14.29 26.79
CA THR A 164 14.38 13.67 25.46
C THR A 164 14.01 14.68 24.38
N THR A 165 14.79 14.71 23.30
CA THR A 165 14.55 15.54 22.12
C THR A 165 14.21 14.70 20.89
N ARG A 166 13.58 15.32 19.89
CA ARG A 166 13.41 14.80 18.53
C ARG A 166 13.68 15.90 17.53
N ARG A 167 14.17 15.55 16.34
CA ARG A 167 14.43 16.53 15.29
C ARG A 167 13.76 16.14 13.98
N THR A 168 13.32 17.13 13.23
CA THR A 168 12.76 16.98 11.89
C THR A 168 12.96 18.25 11.08
N THR A 169 12.72 18.20 9.78
CA THR A 169 12.61 19.39 8.94
C THR A 169 11.25 19.38 8.26
N PRO A 170 10.48 20.47 8.33
CA PRO A 170 9.42 20.74 7.37
C PRO A 170 9.95 20.66 5.94
N SER A 171 9.11 20.28 5.00
CA SER A 171 9.48 20.10 3.61
C SER A 171 8.30 20.43 2.70
N ASP A 172 8.60 20.95 1.51
CA ASP A 172 7.61 21.10 0.47
C ASP A 172 7.21 19.70 -0.04
N PRO A 173 5.92 19.33 -0.05
CA PRO A 173 5.52 18.02 -0.53
C PRO A 173 5.96 17.85 -1.99
N PRO A 174 6.37 16.62 -2.40
CA PRO A 174 6.64 16.35 -3.80
C PRO A 174 5.45 16.74 -4.69
N PRO A 175 5.66 17.04 -5.99
CA PRO A 175 4.56 17.29 -6.93
C PRO A 175 3.51 16.18 -6.87
N VAL A 176 2.23 16.50 -7.05
CA VAL A 176 1.19 15.46 -7.12
C VAL A 176 1.38 14.65 -8.41
N PRO A 177 1.41 13.31 -8.37
CA PRO A 177 1.52 12.50 -9.58
C PRO A 177 0.32 12.69 -10.52
N ASN A 178 0.58 13.03 -11.78
CA ASN A 178 -0.47 13.04 -12.81
C ASN A 178 -0.73 11.61 -13.28
N ILE A 179 -1.74 10.96 -12.70
CA ILE A 179 -2.07 9.56 -12.97
C ILE A 179 -3.07 9.41 -14.12
N ILE A 180 -2.77 8.49 -15.03
CA ILE A 180 -3.62 8.10 -16.16
C ILE A 180 -3.75 6.58 -16.24
N LEU A 181 -4.74 6.10 -17.00
CA LEU A 181 -4.89 4.68 -17.29
C LEU A 181 -4.14 4.31 -18.57
N GLY A 182 -3.50 3.14 -18.55
CA GLY A 182 -2.87 2.54 -19.72
C GLY A 182 -3.89 1.96 -20.70
N LYS A 183 -3.40 1.16 -21.63
CA LYS A 183 -4.24 0.44 -22.59
C LYS A 183 -5.19 -0.51 -21.83
N LYS A 184 -6.43 -0.64 -22.32
CA LYS A 184 -7.36 -1.65 -21.83
C LYS A 184 -6.86 -3.05 -22.18
N GLU A 185 -6.79 -3.90 -21.18
CA GLU A 185 -6.43 -5.31 -21.24
C GLU A 185 -7.42 -6.07 -20.36
N ASN A 186 -7.75 -7.32 -20.72
CA ASN A 186 -8.71 -8.12 -19.96
C ASN A 186 -8.26 -8.26 -18.50
N LEU A 187 -9.15 -7.91 -17.55
CA LEU A 187 -8.94 -7.90 -16.09
C LEU A 187 -7.69 -7.17 -15.58
N ILE A 188 -7.07 -6.35 -16.41
CA ILE A 188 -5.78 -5.74 -16.10
C ILE A 188 -5.91 -4.23 -16.14
N VAL A 189 -5.60 -3.60 -15.01
CA VAL A 189 -5.54 -2.15 -14.92
C VAL A 189 -4.09 -1.71 -14.80
N THR A 190 -3.64 -0.94 -15.78
CA THR A 190 -2.34 -0.27 -15.70
C THR A 190 -2.56 1.20 -15.34
N ILE A 191 -1.98 1.66 -14.23
CA ILE A 191 -1.96 3.06 -13.79
C ILE A 191 -0.58 3.61 -14.11
N ILE A 192 -0.48 4.76 -14.76
CA ILE A 192 0.78 5.33 -15.24
C ILE A 192 0.88 6.80 -14.78
N TRP A 193 2.08 7.26 -14.43
CA TRP A 193 2.41 8.66 -14.15
C TRP A 193 3.68 9.06 -14.92
N PRO A 194 3.60 9.18 -16.26
CA PRO A 194 4.78 9.18 -17.14
C PRO A 194 5.62 10.45 -17.01
N ASP A 195 4.98 11.59 -16.78
CA ASP A 195 5.62 12.91 -16.78
C ASP A 195 6.08 13.36 -15.38
N TYR A 196 6.20 12.42 -14.44
CA TYR A 196 6.60 12.77 -13.07
C TYR A 196 8.08 13.12 -12.99
N ASN A 197 8.35 14.39 -12.68
CA ASN A 197 9.71 14.89 -12.46
C ASN A 197 10.01 14.96 -10.95
N PRO A 198 10.77 14.02 -10.38
CA PRO A 198 11.03 13.98 -8.95
C PRO A 198 11.90 15.15 -8.50
N PRO A 199 11.56 15.85 -7.41
CA PRO A 199 12.46 16.81 -6.78
C PRO A 199 13.69 16.12 -6.16
N SER A 200 14.72 16.89 -5.79
CA SER A 200 16.00 16.36 -5.29
C SER A 200 15.87 15.58 -3.97
N ASP A 201 14.84 15.87 -3.20
CA ASP A 201 14.48 15.26 -1.92
C ASP A 201 13.41 14.17 -2.06
N PHE A 202 12.95 13.85 -3.27
CA PHE A 202 12.08 12.71 -3.51
C PHE A 202 12.71 11.42 -2.98
N LYS A 203 11.86 10.55 -2.41
CA LYS A 203 12.28 9.28 -1.85
C LYS A 203 11.65 8.11 -2.58
N GLU A 204 10.33 8.01 -2.59
CA GLU A 204 9.63 6.83 -3.07
C GLU A 204 8.17 7.11 -3.44
N PHE A 205 7.61 6.22 -4.27
CA PHE A 205 6.17 6.08 -4.43
C PHE A 205 5.65 4.94 -3.57
N ARG A 206 4.44 5.10 -3.04
CA ARG A 206 3.68 4.01 -2.44
C ARG A 206 2.28 4.00 -3.01
N ILE A 207 1.77 2.82 -3.32
CA ILE A 207 0.43 2.66 -3.86
C ILE A 207 -0.42 1.95 -2.86
N PHE A 208 -1.62 2.46 -2.70
CA PHE A 208 -2.65 1.84 -1.88
C PHE A 208 -3.90 1.66 -2.72
N TYR A 209 -4.66 0.61 -2.43
CA TYR A 209 -5.98 0.43 -3.03
C TYR A 209 -7.04 0.15 -1.98
N THR A 210 -8.29 0.40 -2.33
CA THR A 210 -9.46 -0.03 -1.57
C THR A 210 -10.57 -0.47 -2.51
N THR A 211 -11.47 -1.29 -2.00
CA THR A 211 -12.66 -1.78 -2.73
C THR A 211 -13.91 -1.10 -2.15
N PRO A 212 -15.03 -1.01 -2.89
CA PRO A 212 -16.28 -0.44 -2.37
C PRO A 212 -16.77 -1.08 -1.07
N THR A 213 -16.39 -2.32 -0.80
CA THR A 213 -16.75 -3.09 0.39
C THR A 213 -15.80 -2.87 1.57
N ARG A 214 -14.66 -2.20 1.37
CA ARG A 214 -13.66 -1.95 2.40
C ARG A 214 -13.64 -0.47 2.78
N ASN A 215 -13.44 -0.20 4.07
CA ASN A 215 -13.27 1.15 4.61
C ASN A 215 -11.81 1.52 4.85
N VAL A 216 -10.87 0.68 4.42
CA VAL A 216 -9.43 0.85 4.64
C VAL A 216 -8.66 0.68 3.33
N PHE A 217 -7.57 1.42 3.21
CA PHE A 217 -6.62 1.31 2.11
C PHE A 217 -5.56 0.25 2.46
N ILE A 218 -5.27 -0.62 1.50
CA ILE A 218 -4.27 -1.69 1.60
C ILE A 218 -3.05 -1.26 0.77
N GLU A 219 -1.87 -1.30 1.38
CA GLU A 219 -0.60 -1.01 0.69
C GLU A 219 -0.26 -2.15 -0.28
N ILE A 220 0.17 -1.77 -1.48
CA ILE A 220 0.71 -2.68 -2.47
C ILE A 220 2.23 -2.72 -2.23
N PRO A 221 2.79 -3.87 -1.81
CA PRO A 221 4.20 -3.97 -1.49
C PRO A 221 5.08 -3.84 -2.75
N GLU A 222 6.30 -3.35 -2.55
CA GLU A 222 7.41 -3.42 -3.52
C GLU A 222 7.17 -2.69 -4.85
N LEU A 223 7.39 -1.37 -4.83
CA LEU A 223 7.56 -0.57 -6.04
C LEU A 223 9.01 -0.10 -6.12
N ASP A 224 9.64 -0.31 -7.27
CA ASP A 224 10.93 0.34 -7.55
C ASP A 224 10.70 1.87 -7.59
N PRO A 225 11.51 2.70 -6.90
CA PRO A 225 11.38 4.16 -6.89
C PRO A 225 11.36 4.82 -8.29
N ASP A 226 12.00 4.18 -9.28
CA ASP A 226 12.05 4.66 -10.67
C ASP A 226 10.85 4.20 -11.49
N THR A 227 9.97 3.40 -10.90
CA THR A 227 8.73 2.96 -11.53
C THR A 227 7.82 4.17 -11.82
N ARG A 228 7.27 4.20 -13.04
CA ARG A 228 6.28 5.20 -13.48
C ARG A 228 4.93 4.59 -13.82
N PHE A 229 4.72 3.32 -13.46
CA PHE A 229 3.45 2.64 -13.68
C PHE A 229 3.23 1.49 -12.69
N TYR A 230 1.98 1.14 -12.45
CA TYR A 230 1.61 -0.05 -11.69
C TYR A 230 0.58 -0.85 -12.49
N ARG A 231 0.80 -2.15 -12.61
CA ARG A 231 -0.09 -3.06 -13.33
C ARG A 231 -0.76 -3.99 -12.33
N ASP A 232 -2.05 -3.77 -12.10
CA ASP A 232 -2.87 -4.62 -11.26
C ASP A 232 -3.46 -5.75 -12.11
N ILE A 233 -3.15 -6.98 -11.73
CA ILE A 233 -3.62 -8.24 -12.34
C ILE A 233 -4.56 -9.03 -11.40
N SER A 234 -4.99 -8.40 -10.31
CA SER A 234 -5.76 -9.05 -9.22
C SER A 234 -7.26 -8.81 -9.32
N PHE A 235 -7.76 -8.37 -10.48
CA PHE A 235 -9.20 -8.36 -10.73
C PHE A 235 -9.64 -9.76 -11.13
N GLU A 236 -10.78 -10.19 -10.61
CA GLU A 236 -11.34 -11.51 -10.90
C GLU A 236 -12.52 -11.43 -11.85
N ARG A 237 -13.10 -10.23 -12.03
CA ARG A 237 -14.35 -10.00 -12.74
C ARG A 237 -14.38 -8.64 -13.42
N ASP A 238 -15.02 -8.58 -14.58
CA ASP A 238 -15.28 -7.31 -15.24
C ASP A 238 -16.15 -6.37 -14.42
N GLY A 239 -15.86 -5.08 -14.59
CA GLY A 239 -16.56 -4.02 -13.87
C GLY A 239 -16.26 -3.96 -12.37
N GLU A 240 -15.46 -4.88 -11.80
CA GLU A 240 -15.01 -4.79 -10.42
C GLU A 240 -14.32 -3.46 -10.18
N GLU A 241 -14.71 -2.75 -9.12
CA GLU A 241 -14.23 -1.42 -8.83
C GLU A 241 -13.13 -1.43 -7.78
N LYS A 242 -12.04 -0.69 -8.03
CA LYS A 242 -11.03 -0.37 -7.03
C LYS A 242 -10.75 1.14 -7.06
N THR A 243 -10.39 1.70 -5.92
CA THR A 243 -9.89 3.07 -5.82
C THR A 243 -8.44 3.02 -5.39
N TYR A 244 -7.55 3.62 -6.17
CA TYR A 244 -6.12 3.66 -5.91
C TYR A 244 -5.70 5.03 -5.42
N ARG A 245 -4.70 5.03 -4.55
CA ARG A 245 -3.92 6.21 -4.16
C ARG A 245 -2.47 5.96 -4.52
N VAL A 246 -1.93 6.80 -5.40
CA VAL A 246 -0.49 6.86 -5.66
C VAL A 246 0.05 8.01 -4.82
N ILE A 247 0.92 7.69 -3.86
CA ILE A 247 1.47 8.64 -2.91
C ILE A 247 2.96 8.81 -3.19
N ALA A 248 3.38 10.05 -3.41
CA ALA A 248 4.80 10.41 -3.49
C ALA A 248 5.28 10.91 -2.13
N TYR A 249 6.38 10.35 -1.63
CA TYR A 249 7.02 10.78 -0.39
C TYR A 249 8.39 11.41 -0.67
N ASP A 250 8.72 12.46 0.07
CA ASP A 250 10.09 12.95 0.19
C ASP A 250 10.90 12.17 1.24
N LYS A 251 12.18 12.54 1.40
CA LYS A 251 13.12 11.96 2.38
C LYS A 251 12.73 12.25 3.83
N PHE A 252 11.86 13.22 4.08
CA PHE A 252 11.40 13.63 5.41
C PHE A 252 10.03 13.01 5.78
N GLY A 253 9.34 12.43 4.81
CA GLY A 253 8.05 11.78 4.97
C GLY A 253 6.84 12.67 4.66
N VAL A 254 7.03 13.87 4.07
CA VAL A 254 5.89 14.66 3.57
C VAL A 254 5.41 14.06 2.25
N ALA A 255 4.09 14.08 2.07
CA ALA A 255 3.43 13.30 1.04
C ALA A 255 2.52 14.15 0.15
N SER A 256 2.46 13.79 -1.13
CA SER A 256 1.42 14.22 -2.06
C SER A 256 0.65 13.01 -2.57
N VAL A 257 -0.65 13.16 -2.80
CA VAL A 257 -1.56 12.03 -3.07
C VAL A 257 -2.35 12.28 -4.34
N ALA A 258 -2.27 11.35 -5.29
CA ALA A 258 -3.16 11.26 -6.43
C ALA A 258 -4.15 10.10 -6.22
N THR A 259 -5.44 10.31 -6.51
CA THR A 259 -6.49 9.29 -6.33
C THR A 259 -7.21 9.03 -7.64
N ILE A 260 -7.41 7.76 -8.01
CA ILE A 260 -8.20 7.37 -9.17
C ILE A 260 -9.12 6.21 -8.82
N LYS A 261 -10.39 6.32 -9.24
CA LYS A 261 -11.35 5.22 -9.18
C LYS A 261 -11.38 4.54 -10.55
N VAL A 262 -11.23 3.23 -10.57
CA VAL A 262 -11.18 2.43 -11.80
C VAL A 262 -12.16 1.28 -11.73
N LYS A 263 -12.53 0.78 -12.90
CA LYS A 263 -13.21 -0.50 -13.07
C LYS A 263 -12.31 -1.42 -13.88
N ALA A 264 -12.33 -2.72 -13.56
CA ALA A 264 -11.76 -3.73 -14.44
C ALA A 264 -12.30 -3.52 -15.88
N PRO A 265 -11.43 -3.45 -16.89
CA PRO A 265 -11.86 -3.28 -18.27
C PRO A 265 -12.63 -4.52 -18.75
N ASP A 266 -13.84 -4.27 -19.24
CA ASP A 266 -14.67 -5.22 -20.01
C ASP A 266 -14.01 -5.46 -21.38
N VAL A 267 -13.22 -6.52 -21.47
CA VAL A 267 -12.49 -6.93 -22.68
C VAL A 267 -12.62 -8.44 -22.83
N PRO A 268 -13.16 -8.94 -23.96
CA PRO A 268 -13.40 -10.37 -24.15
C PRO A 268 -12.12 -11.19 -24.05
N PRO A 269 -12.25 -12.51 -23.81
CA PRO A 269 -11.09 -13.36 -23.71
C PRO A 269 -10.39 -13.46 -25.06
N ASP A 270 -9.10 -13.75 -25.01
CA ASP A 270 -8.34 -14.11 -26.22
C ASP A 270 -9.02 -15.32 -26.90
N PRO A 271 -9.10 -15.37 -28.25
CA PRO A 271 -9.75 -16.47 -28.95
C PRO A 271 -8.95 -17.77 -28.85
N PRO A 272 -9.61 -18.95 -28.91
CA PRO A 272 -8.93 -20.24 -28.98
C PRO A 272 -8.03 -20.33 -30.21
N THR A 273 -6.87 -20.98 -30.09
CA THR A 273 -5.93 -21.17 -31.20
C THR A 273 -5.85 -22.63 -31.64
N ASN A 274 -5.17 -22.92 -32.75
CA ASN A 274 -4.96 -24.27 -33.27
C ASN A 274 -6.24 -25.10 -33.42
N VAL A 275 -7.34 -24.45 -33.80
CA VAL A 275 -8.65 -25.11 -33.93
C VAL A 275 -8.63 -26.09 -35.10
N LYS A 276 -8.99 -27.35 -34.84
CA LYS A 276 -8.98 -28.46 -35.80
C LYS A 276 -10.29 -29.22 -35.73
N ALA A 277 -10.66 -29.87 -36.84
CA ALA A 277 -11.77 -30.80 -36.90
C ALA A 277 -11.34 -32.16 -37.45
N GLN A 278 -11.93 -33.22 -36.90
CA GLN A 278 -11.90 -34.57 -37.45
C GLN A 278 -13.33 -35.04 -37.68
N TYR A 279 -13.58 -35.58 -38.87
CA TYR A 279 -14.91 -36.02 -39.30
C TYR A 279 -14.94 -37.54 -39.40
N GLN A 280 -15.89 -38.17 -38.73
CA GLN A 280 -16.07 -39.62 -38.78
C GLN A 280 -17.49 -39.96 -39.21
N MET A 281 -17.65 -40.66 -40.34
CA MET A 281 -18.97 -41.15 -40.76
C MET A 281 -19.50 -42.17 -39.74
N ARG A 282 -20.77 -42.01 -39.32
CA ARG A 282 -21.41 -43.00 -38.43
C ARG A 282 -21.83 -44.26 -39.16
N SER A 283 -22.27 -44.13 -40.40
CA SER A 283 -22.72 -45.25 -41.23
C SER A 283 -22.84 -44.81 -42.68
N LEU A 284 -22.39 -45.66 -43.60
CA LEU A 284 -22.48 -45.50 -45.05
C LEU A 284 -23.93 -45.33 -45.54
N VAL A 285 -24.92 -45.70 -44.72
CA VAL A 285 -26.34 -45.67 -45.06
C VAL A 285 -27.06 -44.43 -44.52
N SER A 286 -26.49 -43.74 -43.52
CA SER A 286 -27.21 -42.72 -42.74
C SER A 286 -26.85 -41.26 -43.06
N ASN A 287 -25.93 -41.01 -43.99
CA ASN A 287 -25.42 -39.68 -44.36
C ASN A 287 -25.18 -38.74 -43.16
N ARG A 288 -24.66 -39.31 -42.07
CA ARG A 288 -24.40 -38.64 -40.80
C ARG A 288 -22.97 -38.82 -40.38
N TYR A 289 -22.42 -37.80 -39.75
CA TYR A 289 -21.05 -37.79 -39.26
C TYR A 289 -20.98 -37.31 -37.81
N ASN A 290 -19.88 -37.67 -37.15
CA ASN A 290 -19.43 -37.04 -35.92
C ASN A 290 -18.32 -36.04 -36.28
N ALA A 291 -18.39 -34.82 -35.74
CA ALA A 291 -17.31 -33.86 -35.82
C ALA A 291 -16.66 -33.72 -34.45
N THR A 292 -15.40 -34.15 -34.35
CA THR A 292 -14.56 -33.91 -33.18
C THR A 292 -13.77 -32.64 -33.43
N LEU A 293 -14.02 -31.60 -32.63
CA LEU A 293 -13.29 -30.34 -32.70
C LEU A 293 -12.28 -30.30 -31.55
N THR A 294 -11.06 -29.85 -31.82
CA THR A 294 -10.00 -29.67 -30.82
C THR A 294 -9.37 -28.29 -30.96
N TRP A 295 -8.87 -27.72 -29.86
CA TRP A 295 -8.25 -26.40 -29.84
C TRP A 295 -7.20 -26.28 -28.73
N THR A 296 -6.42 -25.19 -28.79
CA THR A 296 -5.55 -24.73 -27.70
C THR A 296 -6.28 -23.62 -26.94
N PRO A 297 -6.48 -23.78 -25.61
CA PRO A 297 -7.04 -22.75 -24.74
C PRO A 297 -6.27 -21.43 -24.78
N PRO A 298 -6.93 -20.29 -24.51
CA PRO A 298 -6.26 -19.03 -24.22
C PRO A 298 -5.32 -19.11 -23.01
N ASP A 299 -4.39 -18.18 -22.90
CA ASP A 299 -3.49 -18.09 -21.76
C ASP A 299 -4.28 -17.73 -20.49
N LYS A 300 -4.27 -18.62 -19.49
CA LYS A 300 -5.06 -18.50 -18.26
C LYS A 300 -4.61 -17.32 -17.40
N GLU A 301 -3.33 -16.91 -17.44
CA GLU A 301 -2.86 -15.76 -16.67
C GLU A 301 -3.37 -14.43 -17.23
N ARG A 302 -3.81 -14.40 -18.49
CA ARG A 302 -4.35 -13.22 -19.17
C ARG A 302 -5.88 -13.23 -19.27
N ASN A 303 -6.53 -14.32 -18.90
CA ASN A 303 -7.98 -14.54 -19.01
C ASN A 303 -8.47 -15.31 -17.77
N LEU A 304 -8.40 -14.67 -16.60
CA LEU A 304 -8.71 -15.31 -15.31
C LEU A 304 -10.19 -15.66 -15.14
N ASP A 305 -11.05 -14.93 -15.83
CA ASP A 305 -12.51 -15.08 -15.88
C ASP A 305 -13.01 -15.98 -17.03
N LEU A 306 -12.11 -16.65 -17.75
CA LEU A 306 -12.48 -17.59 -18.81
C LEU A 306 -13.43 -18.67 -18.27
N ALA A 307 -14.68 -18.67 -18.73
CA ALA A 307 -15.70 -19.63 -18.30
C ALA A 307 -15.79 -20.87 -19.18
N GLY A 308 -15.45 -20.72 -20.46
CA GLY A 308 -15.47 -21.84 -21.40
C GLY A 308 -15.57 -21.44 -22.85
N TYR A 309 -16.20 -22.33 -23.63
CA TYR A 309 -16.26 -22.19 -25.08
C TYR A 309 -17.66 -22.43 -25.65
N TRP A 310 -17.99 -21.68 -26.69
CA TRP A 310 -19.16 -21.92 -27.52
C TRP A 310 -18.76 -22.43 -28.90
N VAL A 311 -19.41 -23.51 -29.32
CA VAL A 311 -19.36 -24.02 -30.69
C VAL A 311 -20.58 -23.53 -31.43
N TYR A 312 -20.34 -22.92 -32.58
CA TYR A 312 -21.36 -22.49 -33.52
C TYR A 312 -21.27 -23.27 -34.82
N SER A 313 -22.36 -23.33 -35.57
CA SER A 313 -22.32 -23.80 -36.95
C SER A 313 -23.24 -23.03 -37.88
N THR A 314 -22.88 -23.04 -39.16
CA THR A 314 -23.67 -22.46 -40.25
C THR A 314 -23.60 -23.37 -41.49
N LYS A 315 -24.38 -23.04 -42.52
CA LYS A 315 -24.28 -23.69 -43.82
C LYS A 315 -22.99 -23.26 -44.53
N GLN A 316 -22.40 -24.12 -45.36
CA GLN A 316 -21.33 -23.64 -46.25
C GLN A 316 -21.92 -22.60 -47.23
N GLY A 317 -21.16 -21.53 -47.50
CA GLY A 317 -21.63 -20.39 -48.30
C GLY A 317 -22.28 -19.25 -47.50
N GLY A 318 -22.44 -19.38 -46.19
CA GLY A 318 -22.72 -18.24 -45.29
C GLY A 318 -24.07 -18.28 -44.54
N GLY A 319 -24.31 -17.19 -43.80
CA GLY A 319 -25.41 -17.05 -42.84
C GLY A 319 -24.90 -16.94 -41.41
N ASN A 320 -25.72 -16.37 -40.52
CA ASN A 320 -25.35 -16.15 -39.12
C ASN A 320 -25.11 -17.49 -38.41
N PRO A 321 -23.91 -17.73 -37.84
CA PRO A 321 -23.64 -18.94 -37.08
C PRO A 321 -24.62 -19.10 -35.92
N THR A 322 -25.13 -20.32 -35.75
CA THR A 322 -26.08 -20.67 -34.69
C THR A 322 -25.39 -21.48 -33.59
N PRO A 323 -25.68 -21.24 -32.30
CA PRO A 323 -25.09 -22.00 -31.21
C PRO A 323 -25.42 -23.49 -31.31
N ARG A 324 -24.42 -24.34 -31.06
CA ARG A 324 -24.54 -25.81 -31.09
C ARG A 324 -24.24 -26.43 -29.74
N ARG A 325 -23.12 -26.03 -29.13
CA ARG A 325 -22.64 -26.66 -27.90
C ARG A 325 -21.87 -25.65 -27.05
N LYS A 326 -22.20 -25.63 -25.76
CA LYS A 326 -21.41 -24.95 -24.73
C LYS A 326 -20.58 -25.99 -23.99
N VAL A 327 -19.32 -25.68 -23.70
CA VAL A 327 -18.43 -26.47 -22.84
C VAL A 327 -17.73 -25.54 -21.85
N ASP A 328 -17.33 -26.08 -20.71
CA ASP A 328 -16.58 -25.31 -19.69
C ASP A 328 -15.10 -25.16 -20.04
N GLU A 329 -14.39 -24.29 -19.31
CA GLU A 329 -12.97 -23.95 -19.56
C GLU A 329 -12.00 -25.15 -19.54
N LYS A 330 -12.34 -26.26 -18.89
CA LYS A 330 -11.45 -27.42 -18.78
C LYS A 330 -11.42 -28.28 -20.05
N PHE A 331 -12.36 -28.05 -20.96
CA PHE A 331 -12.39 -28.75 -22.23
C PHE A 331 -11.51 -28.05 -23.27
N ASN A 332 -10.75 -28.85 -23.99
CA ASN A 332 -10.03 -28.44 -25.20
C ASN A 332 -10.47 -29.28 -26.43
N SER A 333 -11.58 -30.00 -26.28
CA SER A 333 -12.15 -30.89 -27.28
C SER A 333 -13.64 -31.07 -27.07
N VAL A 334 -14.39 -31.23 -28.16
CA VAL A 334 -15.83 -31.51 -28.14
C VAL A 334 -16.22 -32.37 -29.34
N ILE A 335 -17.16 -33.30 -29.12
CA ILE A 335 -17.72 -34.13 -30.18
C ILE A 335 -19.15 -33.68 -30.45
N LEU A 336 -19.40 -33.25 -31.69
CA LEU A 336 -20.73 -33.01 -32.22
C LEU A 336 -21.21 -34.27 -32.94
N GLU A 337 -22.26 -34.85 -32.38
CA GLU A 337 -22.64 -36.20 -32.65
C GLU A 337 -23.80 -36.26 -33.67
N GLY A 338 -23.58 -36.93 -34.81
CA GLY A 338 -24.67 -37.29 -35.74
C GLY A 338 -25.21 -36.10 -36.51
N GLU A 339 -24.31 -35.20 -36.86
CA GLU A 339 -24.56 -34.06 -37.72
C GLU A 339 -24.88 -34.56 -39.13
N ASP A 340 -25.83 -33.88 -39.78
CA ASP A 340 -26.18 -34.16 -41.16
C ASP A 340 -25.27 -33.36 -42.11
N PHE A 341 -24.85 -34.00 -43.20
CA PHE A 341 -24.21 -33.28 -44.30
C PHE A 341 -25.17 -32.27 -44.93
N ILE A 342 -24.63 -31.18 -45.43
CA ILE A 342 -25.37 -30.15 -46.16
C ILE A 342 -25.10 -30.35 -47.65
N LEU A 343 -26.15 -30.25 -48.46
CA LEU A 343 -25.99 -30.16 -49.91
C LEU A 343 -25.48 -28.77 -50.26
N ASP A 344 -24.26 -28.70 -50.80
CA ASP A 344 -23.74 -27.49 -51.41
C ASP A 344 -24.55 -27.16 -52.68
N ALA A 345 -25.09 -25.95 -52.77
CA ALA A 345 -25.97 -25.58 -53.87
C ALA A 345 -25.22 -25.37 -55.20
N GLU A 346 -23.92 -25.06 -55.14
CA GLU A 346 -23.08 -24.78 -56.30
C GLU A 346 -22.44 -26.07 -56.83
N THR A 347 -21.80 -26.86 -55.96
CA THR A 347 -21.10 -28.09 -56.36
C THR A 347 -22.03 -29.30 -56.42
N ARG A 348 -23.19 -29.24 -55.75
CA ARG A 348 -24.12 -30.37 -55.53
C ARG A 348 -23.50 -31.51 -54.72
N ASP A 349 -22.39 -31.26 -54.03
CA ASP A 349 -21.76 -32.23 -53.13
C ASP A 349 -22.33 -32.13 -51.72
N LEU A 350 -22.21 -33.24 -50.98
CA LEU A 350 -22.52 -33.28 -49.56
C LEU A 350 -21.29 -32.83 -48.76
N VAL A 351 -21.39 -31.67 -48.14
CA VAL A 351 -20.30 -31.04 -47.39
C VAL A 351 -20.67 -30.92 -45.90
N PRO A 352 -19.69 -31.01 -44.98
CA PRO A 352 -19.97 -30.78 -43.57
C PRO A 352 -20.34 -29.32 -43.32
N ARG A 353 -20.99 -29.06 -42.19
CA ARG A 353 -21.24 -27.69 -41.71
C ARG A 353 -19.94 -26.93 -41.51
N GLN A 354 -19.97 -25.62 -41.71
CA GLN A 354 -18.90 -24.74 -41.25
C GLN A 354 -19.08 -24.50 -39.75
N TYR A 355 -18.06 -24.84 -38.97
CA TYR A 355 -18.05 -24.61 -37.52
C TYR A 355 -17.25 -23.37 -37.15
N PHE A 356 -17.60 -22.77 -36.01
CA PHE A 356 -16.83 -21.71 -35.38
C PHE A 356 -16.72 -21.98 -33.89
N LEU A 357 -15.65 -21.48 -33.29
CA LEU A 357 -15.39 -21.57 -31.85
C LEU A 357 -15.15 -20.17 -31.28
N THR A 358 -15.73 -19.88 -30.12
CA THR A 358 -15.41 -18.70 -29.30
C THR A 358 -15.05 -19.14 -27.89
N ALA A 359 -14.20 -18.37 -27.23
CA ALA A 359 -14.05 -18.37 -25.79
C ALA A 359 -15.04 -17.35 -25.19
N PHE A 360 -15.46 -17.55 -23.94
CA PHE A 360 -16.34 -16.60 -23.26
C PHE A 360 -16.04 -16.52 -21.76
N ASP A 361 -16.30 -15.37 -21.16
CA ASP A 361 -16.02 -15.09 -19.75
C ASP A 361 -17.20 -15.42 -18.83
N ASP A 362 -16.95 -15.56 -17.54
CA ASP A 362 -18.00 -15.80 -16.53
C ASP A 362 -18.72 -14.52 -16.13
N THR A 363 -18.23 -13.37 -16.62
CA THR A 363 -18.86 -12.07 -16.46
C THR A 363 -19.51 -11.59 -17.76
N PRO A 364 -20.70 -10.96 -17.67
CA PRO A 364 -21.30 -10.35 -18.83
C PRO A 364 -20.62 -9.01 -19.13
N ASN A 365 -20.57 -8.67 -20.41
CA ASN A 365 -20.06 -7.38 -20.83
C ASN A 365 -20.94 -6.22 -20.31
N SER A 366 -20.52 -4.99 -20.57
CA SER A 366 -21.20 -3.76 -20.17
C SER A 366 -22.66 -3.63 -20.63
N ASN A 367 -23.09 -4.42 -21.61
CA ASN A 367 -24.48 -4.49 -22.08
C ASN A 367 -25.30 -5.61 -21.41
N GLY A 368 -24.69 -6.41 -20.54
CA GLY A 368 -25.31 -7.57 -19.89
C GLY A 368 -25.35 -8.82 -20.77
N GLU A 369 -24.64 -8.83 -21.89
CA GLU A 369 -24.53 -9.99 -22.80
C GLU A 369 -23.31 -10.85 -22.43
N ILE A 370 -23.27 -12.09 -22.91
CA ILE A 370 -22.10 -12.95 -22.74
C ILE A 370 -20.93 -12.29 -23.47
N ASP A 371 -19.82 -12.07 -22.78
CA ASP A 371 -18.62 -11.56 -23.43
C ASP A 371 -17.88 -12.69 -24.13
N GLU A 372 -17.81 -12.63 -25.46
CA GLU A 372 -17.23 -13.68 -26.30
C GLU A 372 -16.07 -13.14 -27.13
N SER A 373 -15.04 -13.97 -27.28
CA SER A 373 -13.95 -13.73 -28.22
C SER A 373 -14.46 -13.67 -29.67
N GLU A 374 -13.59 -13.24 -30.58
CA GLU A 374 -13.84 -13.40 -32.02
C GLU A 374 -14.12 -14.87 -32.39
N LYS A 375 -14.99 -15.08 -33.38
CA LYS A 375 -15.36 -16.41 -33.89
C LYS A 375 -14.24 -16.97 -34.76
N VAL A 376 -13.58 -18.01 -34.25
CA VAL A 376 -12.53 -18.72 -34.97
C VAL A 376 -13.15 -19.78 -35.87
N ALA A 377 -13.00 -19.63 -37.18
CA ALA A 377 -13.48 -20.61 -38.14
C ALA A 377 -12.69 -21.92 -38.01
N VAL A 378 -13.40 -23.04 -37.93
CA VAL A 378 -12.78 -24.35 -37.96
C VAL A 378 -12.44 -24.71 -39.40
N PRO A 379 -11.20 -25.17 -39.69
CA PRO A 379 -10.84 -25.61 -41.04
C PRO A 379 -11.80 -26.70 -41.55
N LEU A 380 -12.27 -26.53 -42.77
CA LEU A 380 -13.00 -27.57 -43.49
C LEU A 380 -12.03 -28.71 -43.86
N PRO A 381 -12.53 -29.95 -43.98
CA PRO A 381 -11.70 -31.03 -44.47
C PRO A 381 -11.22 -30.67 -45.88
N ASN A 382 -9.91 -30.84 -46.13
CA ASN A 382 -9.38 -30.69 -47.47
C ASN A 382 -10.15 -31.64 -48.40
N THR A 383 -10.64 -31.12 -49.52
CA THR A 383 -11.24 -31.92 -50.59
C THR A 383 -10.16 -32.82 -51.19
N GLY A 384 -9.84 -33.96 -50.55
CA GLY A 384 -8.81 -34.87 -51.04
C GLY A 384 -8.21 -35.91 -50.10
N GLU A 385 -8.70 -36.10 -48.87
CA GLU A 385 -8.31 -37.26 -48.02
C GLU A 385 -9.38 -38.35 -47.97
#